data_AF-A0AAN5SEM1-F1
#
_entry.id   AF-A0AAN5SEM1-F1
#
_cell.length_a   1.000
_cell.length_b   1.000
_cell.length_c   1.000
_cell.angle_alpha   90.00
_cell.angle_beta   90.00
_cell.angle_gamma   90.00
#
_symmetry.space_group_name_H-M   'P 1'
#
loop_
_entity.id
_entity.type
_entity.pdbx_description
1 polymer ?
#
loop_
_entity_poly.entity_id
_entity_poly.type
_entity_poly.pdbx_seq_one_letter_code
_entity_poly.pdbx_strand_id
1 'polypeptide(L)' 'MFEYTLTDGELNINTPFCKDFSQVENEVISSTPDSVHIKSKYPNGFTIEYLAYSNKIIFKTNKPLIKNPDGSFDVQL' A
#
# COMPACT_ATOMS: atom_id res chain seq x y z
N MET A 1 -11.78 4.70 4.94
CA MET A 1 -10.51 4.44 4.23
C MET A 1 -9.44 5.18 5.00
N PHE A 2 -8.33 4.52 5.32
CA PHE A 2 -7.24 5.11 6.09
C PHE A 2 -6.21 5.65 5.11
N GLU A 3 -5.62 6.82 5.39
CA GLU A 3 -4.65 7.46 4.50
C GLU A 3 -3.35 7.76 5.26
N TYR A 4 -2.22 7.53 4.60
CA TYR A 4 -0.88 7.71 5.13
C TYR A 4 -0.05 8.42 4.06
N THR A 5 0.69 9.47 4.42
CA THR A 5 1.62 10.15 3.52
C THR A 5 3.04 9.90 3.99
N LEU A 6 3.88 9.40 3.08
CA LEU A 6 5.32 9.28 3.27
C LEU A 6 6.03 10.29 2.35
N THR A 7 6.94 11.07 2.94
CA THR A 7 7.79 12.04 2.23
C THR A 7 9.26 11.59 2.14
N ASP A 8 9.61 10.52 2.86
CA ASP A 8 10.92 9.87 2.86
C ASP A 8 10.75 8.41 3.31
N GLY A 9 11.66 7.53 2.90
CA GLY A 9 11.68 6.09 3.23
C GLY A 9 10.69 5.20 2.46
N GLU A 10 10.70 3.92 2.84
CA GLU A 10 9.86 2.86 2.25
C GLU A 10 8.71 2.45 3.19
N LEU A 11 7.59 2.01 2.62
CA LEU A 11 6.47 1.44 3.39
C LEU A 11 6.54 -0.10 3.37
N ASN A 12 6.98 -0.69 4.48
CA ASN A 12 6.95 -2.15 4.65
C ASN A 12 5.67 -2.59 5.40
N ILE A 13 4.72 -3.19 4.68
CA ILE A 13 3.50 -3.78 5.28
C ILE A 13 3.63 -5.30 5.30
N ASN A 14 3.49 -5.88 6.49
CA ASN A 14 3.42 -7.32 6.67
C ASN A 14 2.10 -7.86 6.13
N THR A 15 2.17 -8.73 5.12
CA THR A 15 0.99 -9.33 4.46
C THR A 15 0.97 -10.86 4.59
N PRO A 16 0.99 -11.44 5.83
CA PRO A 16 1.12 -12.88 6.05
C PRO A 16 -0.04 -13.73 5.49
N PHE A 17 -1.15 -13.07 5.11
CA PHE A 17 -2.29 -13.63 4.42
C PHE A 17 -2.10 -13.78 2.89
N CYS A 18 -0.97 -13.31 2.36
CA CYS A 18 -0.55 -13.47 0.97
C CYS A 18 0.73 -14.30 0.96
N LYS A 19 0.70 -15.47 0.31
CA LYS A 19 1.82 -16.42 0.30
C LYS A 19 2.72 -16.25 -0.93
N ASP A 20 2.18 -15.65 -1.98
CA ASP A 20 2.83 -15.50 -3.27
C ASP A 20 2.32 -14.23 -3.96
N PHE A 21 3.22 -13.46 -4.58
CA PHE A 21 2.88 -12.19 -5.23
C PHE A 21 1.93 -12.32 -6.42
N SER A 22 1.86 -13.49 -7.07
CA SER A 22 0.86 -13.77 -8.13
C SER A 22 -0.59 -13.76 -7.62
N GLN A 23 -0.79 -13.85 -6.30
CA GLN A 23 -2.11 -13.71 -5.69
C GLN A 23 -2.55 -12.25 -5.49
N VAL A 24 -1.69 -11.27 -5.81
CA VAL A 24 -2.00 -9.83 -5.70
C VAL A 24 -2.46 -9.31 -7.06
N GLU A 25 -3.75 -8.98 -7.14
CA GLU A 25 -4.32 -8.27 -8.29
C GLU A 25 -3.79 -6.82 -8.28
N ASN A 26 -3.16 -6.37 -9.37
CA ASN A 26 -2.63 -5.01 -9.50
C ASN A 26 -3.31 -4.28 -10.66
N GLU A 27 -3.89 -3.11 -10.38
CA GLU A 27 -4.59 -2.24 -11.31
C GLU A 27 -3.86 -0.90 -11.41
N VAL A 28 -3.35 -0.55 -12.60
CA VAL A 28 -2.80 0.78 -12.86
C VAL A 28 -3.95 1.73 -13.19
N ILE A 29 -4.32 2.59 -12.25
CA ILE A 29 -5.42 3.55 -12.42
C ILE A 29 -4.98 4.71 -13.33
N SER A 30 -3.76 5.21 -13.13
CA SER A 30 -3.14 6.19 -14.02
C SER A 30 -1.62 6.16 -13.93
N SER A 31 -0.94 6.46 -15.03
CA SER A 31 0.51 6.66 -15.07
C SER A 31 0.80 7.90 -15.91
N THR A 32 1.39 8.91 -15.28
CA THR A 32 1.73 10.21 -15.86
C THR A 32 3.18 10.58 -15.50
N PRO A 33 3.82 11.54 -16.18
CA PRO A 33 5.16 12.00 -15.82
C PRO A 33 5.27 12.50 -14.38
N ASP A 34 4.18 13.08 -13.85
CA ASP A 34 4.14 13.67 -12.51
C ASP A 34 3.75 12.67 -11.40
N SER A 35 3.05 11.58 -11.75
CA SER A 35 2.51 10.64 -10.77
C SER A 35 2.15 9.26 -11.31
N VAL A 36 2.32 8.24 -10.48
CA VAL A 36 1.83 6.87 -10.73
C VAL A 36 0.79 6.51 -9.68
N HIS A 37 -0.38 6.05 -10.14
CA HIS A 37 -1.51 5.67 -9.30
C HIS A 37 -1.86 4.20 -9.54
N ILE A 38 -1.63 3.37 -8.54
CA ILE A 38 -1.82 1.92 -8.61
C ILE A 38 -2.66 1.46 -7.42
N LYS A 39 -3.50 0.46 -7.66
CA LYS A 39 -4.30 -0.18 -6.63
C LYS A 39 -4.03 -1.68 -6.64
N SER A 40 -3.67 -2.21 -5.49
CA SER A 40 -3.36 -3.62 -5.27
C SER A 40 -4.40 -4.24 -4.35
N LYS A 41 -4.93 -5.40 -4.73
CA LYS A 41 -5.93 -6.15 -3.98
C LYS A 41 -5.40 -7.55 -3.65
N TYR A 42 -5.43 -7.87 -2.36
CA TYR A 42 -4.89 -9.11 -1.80
C TYR A 42 -6.00 -10.17 -1.61
N PRO A 43 -5.65 -11.47 -1.48
CA PRO A 43 -6.63 -12.57 -1.44
C PRO A 43 -7.66 -12.50 -0.30
N ASN A 44 -7.29 -11.91 0.84
CA ASN A 44 -8.17 -11.72 1.98
C ASN A 44 -9.08 -10.48 1.86
N GLY A 45 -9.08 -9.81 0.70
CA GLY A 45 -9.81 -8.56 0.48
C GLY A 45 -9.15 -7.31 1.05
N PHE A 46 -7.95 -7.40 1.63
CA PHE A 46 -7.15 -6.19 1.92
C PHE A 46 -6.83 -5.48 0.60
N THR A 47 -7.00 -4.17 0.58
CA THR A 47 -6.77 -3.32 -0.60
C THR A 47 -5.92 -2.14 -0.20
N ILE A 48 -4.88 -1.87 -0.99
CA ILE A 48 -4.03 -0.68 -0.91
C ILE A 48 -4.06 0.07 -2.23
N GLU A 49 -4.38 1.37 -2.18
CA GLU A 49 -4.30 2.35 -3.28
C GLU A 49 -3.06 3.20 -2.97
N TYR A 50 -2.08 3.29 -3.87
CA TYR A 50 -0.92 4.16 -3.71
C TYR A 50 -0.76 5.13 -4.88
N LEU A 51 -0.55 6.39 -4.54
CA LEU A 51 -0.36 7.51 -5.44
C LEU A 51 1.03 8.09 -5.18
N ALA A 52 1.99 7.69 -6.01
CA ALA A 52 3.38 8.09 -5.94
C ALA A 52 3.61 9.35 -6.78
N TYR A 53 4.21 10.36 -6.17
CA TYR A 53 4.74 11.58 -6.80
C TYR A 53 6.26 11.60 -6.64
N SER A 54 6.95 12.51 -7.32
CA SER A 54 8.40 12.69 -7.22
C SER A 54 8.92 13.04 -5.82
N ASN A 55 8.08 13.55 -4.91
CA ASN A 55 8.46 14.03 -3.57
C ASN A 55 7.66 13.41 -2.41
N LYS A 56 6.70 12.51 -2.68
CA LYS A 56 5.88 11.84 -1.66
C LYS A 56 5.14 10.65 -2.25
N ILE A 57 4.75 9.71 -1.40
CA ILE A 57 3.79 8.66 -1.74
C ILE A 57 2.61 8.75 -0.76
N ILE A 58 1.40 8.78 -1.30
CA ILE A 58 0.16 8.69 -0.52
C ILE A 58 -0.34 7.26 -0.63
N PHE A 59 -0.53 6.60 0.51
CA PHE A 59 -1.10 5.26 0.60
C PHE A 59 -2.47 5.34 1.24
N LYS A 60 -3.45 4.63 0.68
CA LYS A 60 -4.78 4.49 1.23
C LYS A 60 -5.14 3.03 1.37
N THR A 61 -5.66 2.63 2.52
CA THR A 61 -6.01 1.24 2.80
C THR A 61 -7.46 1.09 3.23
N ASN A 62 -8.05 -0.06 2.91
CA ASN A 62 -9.40 -0.39 3.38
C ASN A 62 -9.44 -0.91 4.84
N LYS A 63 -8.29 -1.30 5.40
CA LYS A 63 -8.09 -1.70 6.80
C LYS A 63 -7.05 -0.80 7.50
N PRO A 64 -7.12 -0.62 8.83
CA PRO A 64 -6.10 0.13 9.58
C PRO A 64 -4.72 -0.53 9.49
N LEU A 65 -3.67 0.27 9.65
CA LEU A 65 -2.29 -0.19 9.81
C LEU A 65 -1.81 0.11 11.23
N ILE A 66 -1.13 -0.84 11.86
CA ILE A 66 -0.50 -0.70 13.18
C ILE A 66 1.01 -0.66 12.96
N LYS A 67 1.67 0.43 13.39
CA LYS A 67 3.13 0.57 13.25
C LYS A 67 3.86 -0.23 14.35
N ASN A 68 4.80 -1.06 13.94
CA ASN A 68 5.64 -1.88 14.81
C ASN A 68 6.91 -1.15 15.26
N PRO A 69 7.57 -1.61 16.36
CA PRO A 69 8.81 -1.02 16.86
C PRO A 69 9.99 -1.06 15.87
N ASP A 70 9.98 -2.02 14.94
CA ASP A 70 10.97 -2.17 13.86
C ASP A 70 10.72 -1.24 12.65
N GLY A 71 9.61 -0.50 12.66
CA GLY A 71 9.19 0.39 11.57
C GLY A 71 8.28 -0.26 10.52
N SER A 72 8.05 -1.57 10.58
CA SER A 72 7.06 -2.26 9.75
C SER A 72 5.62 -1.90 10.15
N PHE A 73 4.65 -2.31 9.34
CA PHE A 73 3.23 -2.10 9.60
C PHE A 73 2.45 -3.40 9.47
N ASP A 74 1.63 -3.73 10.47
CA ASP A 74 0.69 -4.84 10.40
C ASP A 74 -0.71 -4.35 9.96
N VAL A 75 -1.38 -5.14 9.13
CA VAL A 75 -2.79 -4.89 8.77
C VAL A 75 -3.70 -5.36 9.89
N GLN A 76 -4.53 -4.47 10.43
CA GLN A 76 -5.56 -4.83 11.40
C GLN A 76 -6.73 -5.52 10.67
N LEU A 77 -6.76 -6.85 10.76
CA LEU A 77 -7.73 -7.73 10.08
C LEU A 77 -9.13 -7.71 10.71
#